data_AF-A0A1G6NQK6-F1
#
_entry.id   AF-A0A1G6NQK6-F1
#
_cell.length_a   1.000
_cell.length_b   1.000
_cell.length_c   1.000
_cell.angle_alpha   90.00
_cell.angle_beta   90.00
_cell.angle_gamma   90.00
#
_symmetry.space_group_name_H-M   'P 1'
#
loop_
_entity.id
_entity.type
_entity.pdbx_description
1 polymer ?
#
loop_
_entity_poly.entity_id
_entity_poly.type
_entity_poly.pdbx_seq_one_letter_code
_entity_poly.pdbx_strand_id
1 'polypeptide(L)'
;MLVEEAVNRIKAAGRGTGKDWAVDRVIDFLNTALLQVSALLAANKYPPIVQTIELEDGDDLPENYLYSCGTYPIRITNGKVEFLDDSMETIRFRYFKNIGKVIKTSDNMPFTNDAINEVVIKGAVLLALNENAVQIGQDAQLVTALQQAVAGGLAGGLATE
;
A
#
# COMPACT_ATOMS: atom_id res chain seq x y z
N MET A 1 -11.21 11.41 1.67
CA MET A 1 -12.12 10.56 2.49
C MET A 1 -11.52 10.31 3.88
N LEU A 2 -12.35 10.29 4.95
CA LEU A 2 -11.91 9.95 6.31
C LEU A 2 -11.84 8.43 6.53
N VAL A 3 -10.95 7.98 7.41
CA VAL A 3 -10.84 6.57 7.80
C VAL A 3 -12.11 6.10 8.50
N GLU A 4 -12.75 6.93 9.32
CA GLU A 4 -14.02 6.59 9.97
C GLU A 4 -15.11 6.18 8.97
N GLU A 5 -15.19 6.88 7.83
CA GLU A 5 -16.13 6.55 6.76
C GLU A 5 -15.80 5.18 6.15
N ALA A 6 -14.52 4.91 5.89
CA ALA A 6 -14.05 3.61 5.43
C ALA A 6 -14.40 2.48 6.41
N VAL A 7 -14.16 2.69 7.70
CA VAL A 7 -14.47 1.74 8.77
C VAL A 7 -15.97 1.43 8.81
N ASN A 8 -16.81 2.47 8.76
CA ASN A 8 -18.26 2.31 8.77
C ASN A 8 -18.76 1.49 7.57
N ARG A 9 -18.18 1.70 6.39
CA ARG A 9 -18.50 0.93 5.18
C ARG A 9 -18.11 -0.55 5.31
N ILE A 10 -16.93 -0.83 5.88
CA ILE A 10 -16.48 -2.21 6.11
C ILE A 10 -17.38 -2.90 7.14
N LYS A 11 -17.72 -2.23 8.23
CA LYS A 11 -18.65 -2.75 9.25
C LYS A 11 -20.05 -3.01 8.69
N ALA A 12 -20.56 -2.12 7.83
CA ALA A 12 -21.85 -2.31 7.18
C ALA A 12 -21.90 -3.59 6.33
N ALA A 13 -20.83 -3.90 5.59
CA ALA A 13 -20.72 -5.15 4.85
C ALA A 13 -20.74 -6.38 5.77
N GLY A 14 -20.09 -6.30 6.93
CA GLY A 14 -20.11 -7.34 7.96
C GLY A 14 -21.50 -7.61 8.52
N ARG A 15 -22.24 -6.54 8.84
CA ARG A 15 -23.62 -6.64 9.36
C ARG A 15 -24.56 -7.33 8.37
N GLY A 16 -24.34 -7.12 7.07
CA GLY A 16 -25.04 -7.87 6.01
C GLY A 16 -24.84 -9.39 6.08
N THR A 17 -23.78 -9.85 6.78
CA THR A 17 -23.48 -11.27 7.04
C THR A 17 -23.67 -11.69 8.50
N GLY A 18 -24.34 -10.85 9.31
CA GLY A 18 -24.58 -11.12 10.73
C GLY A 18 -23.36 -10.91 11.65
N LYS A 19 -22.35 -10.16 11.21
CA LYS A 19 -21.13 -9.90 11.97
C LYS A 19 -21.02 -8.44 12.40
N ASP A 20 -20.50 -8.21 13.61
CA ASP A 20 -20.14 -6.88 14.08
C ASP A 20 -18.69 -6.89 14.59
N TRP A 21 -17.77 -6.40 13.76
CA TRP A 21 -16.35 -6.34 14.10
C TRP A 21 -16.04 -5.13 14.98
N ALA A 22 -15.12 -5.31 15.91
CA ALA A 22 -14.48 -4.19 16.61
C ALA A 22 -13.75 -3.27 15.62
N VAL A 23 -13.66 -1.97 15.94
CA VAL A 23 -13.01 -0.97 15.06
C VAL A 23 -11.55 -1.34 14.79
N ASP A 24 -10.81 -1.75 15.81
CA ASP A 24 -9.40 -2.14 15.67
C ASP A 24 -9.24 -3.29 14.68
N ARG A 25 -10.16 -4.26 14.68
CA ARG A 25 -10.13 -5.37 13.72
C ARG A 25 -10.38 -4.91 12.29
N VAL A 26 -11.24 -3.92 12.11
CA VAL A 26 -11.49 -3.32 10.80
C VAL A 26 -10.27 -2.54 10.31
N ILE A 27 -9.57 -1.86 11.22
CA ILE A 27 -8.31 -1.18 10.92
C ILE A 27 -7.23 -2.20 10.50
N ASP A 28 -7.18 -3.39 11.09
CA ASP A 28 -6.25 -4.46 10.64
C ASP A 28 -6.50 -4.87 9.18
N PHE A 29 -7.76 -5.10 8.79
CA PHE A 29 -8.10 -5.42 7.40
C PHE A 29 -7.75 -4.28 6.46
N LEU A 30 -8.02 -3.03 6.89
CA LEU A 30 -7.69 -1.84 6.12
C LEU A 30 -6.17 -1.73 5.90
N ASN A 31 -5.38 -1.91 6.94
CA ASN A 31 -3.92 -1.87 6.87
C ASN A 31 -3.34 -3.00 6.02
N THR A 32 -3.96 -4.19 6.06
CA THR A 32 -3.58 -5.30 5.18
C THR A 32 -3.86 -4.97 3.72
N ALA A 33 -5.05 -4.41 3.42
CA ALA A 33 -5.39 -3.98 2.08
C ALA A 33 -4.50 -2.82 1.57
N LEU A 34 -4.14 -1.87 2.44
CA LEU A 34 -3.21 -0.78 2.13
C LEU A 34 -1.85 -1.32 1.70
N LEU A 35 -1.29 -2.27 2.47
CA LEU A 35 -0.02 -2.91 2.12
C LEU A 35 -0.09 -3.60 0.75
N GLN A 36 -1.15 -4.37 0.50
CA GLN A 36 -1.35 -5.07 -0.78
C GLN A 36 -1.47 -4.10 -1.96
N VAL A 37 -2.26 -3.04 -1.81
CA VAL A 37 -2.43 -2.00 -2.85
C VAL A 37 -1.12 -1.25 -3.06
N SER A 38 -0.39 -0.88 -2.01
CA SER A 38 0.93 -0.25 -2.14
C SER A 38 1.91 -1.12 -2.91
N ALA A 39 1.98 -2.42 -2.61
CA ALA A 39 2.85 -3.35 -3.35
C ALA A 39 2.46 -3.44 -4.84
N LEU A 40 1.15 -3.44 -5.16
CA LEU A 40 0.67 -3.48 -6.54
C LEU A 40 0.95 -2.18 -7.30
N LEU A 41 0.69 -1.04 -6.68
CA LEU A 41 1.00 0.28 -7.25
C LEU A 41 2.50 0.39 -7.51
N ALA A 42 3.31 -0.14 -6.60
CA ALA A 42 4.73 -0.21 -6.76
C ALA A 42 5.05 -1.07 -8.00
N ALA A 43 4.60 -2.32 -8.08
CA ALA A 43 4.85 -3.18 -9.23
C ALA A 43 4.49 -2.53 -10.59
N ASN A 44 3.49 -1.65 -10.62
CA ASN A 44 3.07 -0.88 -11.80
C ASN A 44 3.75 0.50 -11.97
N LYS A 45 4.80 0.76 -11.20
CA LYS A 45 5.62 1.97 -11.21
C LYS A 45 4.82 3.26 -10.99
N TYR A 46 3.80 3.22 -10.13
CA TYR A 46 2.95 4.38 -9.83
C TYR A 46 3.78 5.52 -9.18
N PRO A 47 3.97 6.67 -9.86
CA PRO A 47 4.89 7.70 -9.38
C PRO A 47 4.57 8.31 -8.00
N PRO A 48 3.30 8.53 -7.60
CA PRO A 48 2.97 9.19 -6.33
C PRO A 48 3.42 8.45 -5.06
N ILE A 49 3.82 7.18 -5.17
CA ILE A 49 4.39 6.41 -4.04
C ILE A 49 5.92 6.30 -4.12
N VAL A 50 6.57 7.10 -4.96
CA VAL A 50 8.03 7.21 -4.99
C VAL A 50 8.46 8.26 -3.97
N GLN A 51 9.46 7.91 -3.15
CA GLN A 51 10.11 8.82 -2.24
C GLN A 51 11.59 8.95 -2.60
N THR A 52 12.14 10.14 -2.39
CA THR A 52 13.57 10.42 -2.59
C THR A 52 14.19 10.73 -1.25
N ILE A 53 15.35 10.12 -0.99
CA ILE A 53 16.20 10.38 0.18
C ILE A 53 17.64 10.53 -0.29
N GLU A 54 18.48 11.08 0.57
CA GLU A 54 19.94 10.93 0.47
C GLU A 54 20.34 9.78 1.38
N LEU A 55 21.18 8.90 0.86
CA LEU A 55 21.79 7.81 1.60
C LEU A 55 23.30 8.05 1.69
N GLU A 56 23.88 7.64 2.80
CA GLU A 56 25.31 7.46 3.03
C GLU A 56 25.64 5.96 3.10
N ASP A 57 26.94 5.62 3.03
CA ASP A 57 27.39 4.23 3.16
C ASP A 57 27.16 3.70 4.59
N GLY A 58 26.56 2.51 4.71
CA GLY A 58 26.20 1.89 5.99
C GLY A 58 24.81 2.25 6.54
N ASP A 59 24.10 3.16 5.87
CA ASP A 59 22.75 3.59 6.28
C ASP A 59 21.75 2.43 6.30
N ASP A 60 20.78 2.54 7.20
CA ASP A 60 19.62 1.67 7.21
C ASP A 60 18.58 2.13 6.19
N LEU A 61 17.97 1.19 5.48
CA LEU A 61 16.86 1.45 4.59
C LEU A 61 15.66 1.98 5.38
N PRO A 62 14.86 2.89 4.79
CA PRO A 62 13.63 3.36 5.40
C PRO A 62 12.68 2.20 5.73
N GLU A 63 11.99 2.26 6.87
CA GLU A 63 11.07 1.20 7.32
C GLU A 63 9.95 0.89 6.29
N ASN A 64 9.59 1.87 5.47
CA ASN A 64 8.56 1.74 4.45
C ASN A 64 9.10 1.38 3.07
N TYR A 65 10.38 1.04 2.94
CA TYR A 65 11.00 0.64 1.68
C TYR A 65 10.38 -0.64 1.10
N LEU A 66 10.07 -0.63 -0.19
CA LEU A 66 9.66 -1.83 -0.94
C LEU A 66 10.75 -2.29 -1.90
N TYR A 67 11.16 -1.42 -2.83
CA TYR A 67 12.28 -1.67 -3.75
C TYR A 67 12.76 -0.36 -4.40
N SER A 68 13.95 -0.38 -5.00
CA SER A 68 14.58 0.80 -5.61
C SER A 68 13.87 1.24 -6.91
N CYS A 69 13.76 2.55 -7.09
CA CYS A 69 13.33 3.16 -8.35
C CYS A 69 14.56 3.43 -9.22
N GLY A 70 15.00 2.39 -9.92
CA GLY A 70 16.18 2.41 -10.79
C GLY A 70 17.33 1.55 -10.27
N THR A 71 18.45 1.64 -10.98
CA THR A 71 19.70 0.94 -10.65
C THR A 71 20.67 1.92 -10.01
N TYR A 72 21.22 1.55 -8.87
CA TYR A 72 22.20 2.33 -8.12
C TYR A 72 23.43 1.44 -7.88
N PRO A 73 24.65 2.01 -7.81
CA PRO A 73 25.88 1.27 -7.51
C PRO A 73 25.97 0.96 -6.00
N ILE A 74 24.94 0.30 -5.47
CA ILE A 74 24.84 -0.08 -4.06
C ILE A 74 24.48 -1.56 -3.93
N ARG A 75 24.86 -2.14 -2.81
CA ARG A 75 24.36 -3.43 -2.33
C ARG A 75 23.45 -3.18 -1.14
N ILE A 76 22.36 -3.92 -1.07
CA ILE A 76 21.45 -3.90 0.07
C ILE A 76 21.51 -5.27 0.73
N THR A 77 21.95 -5.33 1.98
CA THR A 77 22.07 -6.58 2.76
C THR A 77 21.43 -6.38 4.13
N ASN A 78 20.44 -7.20 4.49
CA ASN A 78 19.76 -7.15 5.79
C ASN A 78 19.24 -5.73 6.16
N GLY A 79 18.72 -5.00 5.17
CA GLY A 79 18.23 -3.63 5.38
C GLY A 79 19.31 -2.55 5.43
N LYS A 80 20.60 -2.90 5.35
CA LYS A 80 21.70 -1.94 5.26
C LYS A 80 22.14 -1.69 3.83
N VAL A 81 22.52 -0.45 3.55
CA VAL A 81 23.05 0.01 2.29
C VAL A 81 24.57 -0.01 2.35
N GLU A 82 25.20 -0.62 1.37
CA GLU A 82 26.65 -0.62 1.17
C GLU A 82 26.95 -0.03 -0.22
N PHE A 83 27.84 0.94 -0.31
CA PHE A 83 28.22 1.49 -1.62
C PHE A 83 29.21 0.56 -2.32
N LEU A 84 29.08 0.43 -3.64
CA LEU A 84 30.01 -0.38 -4.45
C LEU A 84 31.23 0.41 -4.95
N ASP A 85 31.21 1.73 -4.78
CA ASP A 85 32.27 2.65 -5.16
C ASP A 85 32.64 3.51 -3.95
N ASP A 86 33.82 3.25 -3.38
CA ASP A 86 34.35 3.90 -2.18
C ASP A 86 34.58 5.42 -2.37
N SER A 87 34.54 5.93 -3.60
CA SER A 87 34.65 7.36 -3.88
C SER A 87 33.33 8.13 -3.74
N MET A 88 32.22 7.42 -3.58
CA MET A 88 30.89 8.02 -3.41
C MET A 88 30.62 8.31 -1.94
N GLU A 89 30.35 9.58 -1.60
CA GLU A 89 29.99 9.96 -0.23
C GLU A 89 28.48 9.86 0.01
N THR A 90 27.67 10.23 -0.99
CA THR A 90 26.20 10.24 -0.90
C THR A 90 25.54 9.81 -2.20
N ILE A 91 24.35 9.20 -2.09
CA ILE A 91 23.50 8.85 -3.24
C ILE A 91 22.10 9.41 -3.05
N ARG A 92 21.63 10.17 -4.04
CA ARG A 92 20.22 10.53 -4.15
C ARG A 92 19.41 9.30 -4.58
N PHE A 93 18.84 8.61 -3.59
CA PHE A 93 18.16 7.35 -3.74
C PHE A 93 16.64 7.55 -3.88
N ARG A 94 16.07 7.03 -4.95
CA ARG A 94 14.63 6.97 -5.14
C ARG A 94 14.13 5.55 -4.93
N TYR A 95 13.05 5.40 -4.19
CA TYR A 95 12.45 4.10 -3.90
C TYR A 95 10.93 4.17 -3.88
N PHE A 96 10.30 3.02 -4.11
CA PHE A 96 8.87 2.87 -3.92
C PHE A 96 8.59 2.57 -2.46
N LYS A 97 7.66 3.32 -1.86
CA LYS A 97 7.30 3.15 -0.45
C LYS A 97 5.95 2.47 -0.27
N ASN A 98 5.83 1.77 0.86
CA ASN A 98 4.54 1.49 1.45
C ASN A 98 3.94 2.79 2.01
N ILE A 99 2.63 3.01 1.81
CA ILE A 99 1.97 4.28 2.19
C ILE A 99 1.79 4.45 3.71
N GLY A 100 2.17 3.43 4.50
CA GLY A 100 2.09 3.43 5.95
C GLY A 100 0.80 2.84 6.47
N LYS A 101 0.69 2.75 7.79
CA LYS A 101 -0.49 2.22 8.49
C LYS A 101 -1.38 3.34 8.95
N VAL A 102 -2.68 3.11 8.85
CA VAL A 102 -3.70 3.89 9.53
C VAL A 102 -3.79 3.42 10.98
N ILE A 103 -3.74 4.38 11.90
CA ILE A 103 -3.78 4.11 13.35
C ILE A 103 -5.08 4.64 13.97
N LYS A 104 -5.59 5.78 13.49
CA LYS A 104 -6.78 6.42 14.03
C LYS A 104 -7.85 6.61 12.98
N THR A 105 -9.11 6.51 13.39
CA THR A 105 -10.27 6.75 12.52
C THR A 105 -10.46 8.22 12.15
N SER A 106 -9.90 9.13 12.94
CA SER A 106 -9.90 10.57 12.68
C SER A 106 -8.99 10.99 11.52
N ASP A 107 -8.11 10.10 11.06
CA ASP A 107 -7.15 10.40 10.01
C ASP A 107 -7.82 10.36 8.63
N ASN A 108 -7.20 11.00 7.65
CA ASN A 108 -7.59 10.84 6.25
C ASN A 108 -7.05 9.53 5.70
N MET A 109 -7.76 8.97 4.71
CA MET A 109 -7.23 7.87 3.91
C MET A 109 -5.91 8.29 3.22
N PRO A 110 -4.91 7.40 3.11
CA PRO A 110 -3.54 7.79 2.86
C PRO A 110 -3.23 8.12 1.38
N PHE A 111 -4.07 7.69 0.43
CA PHE A 111 -3.88 8.07 -0.98
C PHE A 111 -4.63 9.36 -1.30
N THR A 112 -3.99 10.26 -2.04
CA THR A 112 -4.64 11.48 -2.55
C THR A 112 -5.72 11.16 -3.59
N ASN A 113 -5.60 10.03 -4.29
CA ASN A 113 -6.58 9.59 -5.28
C ASN A 113 -7.68 8.76 -4.61
N ASP A 114 -8.89 9.30 -4.55
CA ASP A 114 -10.04 8.63 -3.93
C ASP A 114 -10.40 7.30 -4.60
N ALA A 115 -10.19 7.14 -5.92
CA ALA A 115 -10.42 5.86 -6.58
C ALA A 115 -9.48 4.76 -6.05
N ILE A 116 -8.24 5.10 -5.69
CA ILE A 116 -7.32 4.15 -5.05
C ILE A 116 -7.80 3.83 -3.63
N ASN A 117 -8.25 4.84 -2.87
CA ASN A 117 -8.82 4.60 -1.54
C ASN A 117 -10.07 3.69 -1.60
N GLU A 118 -10.93 3.84 -2.61
CA GLU A 118 -12.06 2.93 -2.83
C GLU A 118 -11.63 1.48 -3.04
N VAL A 119 -10.53 1.27 -3.76
CA VAL A 119 -9.96 -0.06 -4.00
C VAL A 119 -9.47 -0.68 -2.71
N VAL A 120 -8.78 0.10 -1.88
CA VAL A 120 -8.33 -0.32 -0.56
C VAL A 120 -9.52 -0.76 0.29
N ILE A 121 -10.60 0.03 0.33
CA ILE A 121 -11.80 -0.29 1.11
C ILE A 121 -12.44 -1.59 0.61
N LYS A 122 -12.58 -1.77 -0.71
CA LYS A 122 -13.11 -3.01 -1.30
C LYS A 122 -12.24 -4.22 -0.96
N GLY A 123 -10.91 -4.08 -1.03
CA GLY A 123 -9.97 -5.11 -0.60
C GLY A 123 -10.16 -5.47 0.87
N ALA A 124 -10.28 -4.47 1.75
CA ALA A 124 -10.51 -4.67 3.18
C ALA A 124 -11.85 -5.35 3.47
N VAL A 125 -12.93 -4.99 2.76
CA VAL A 125 -14.23 -5.69 2.84
C VAL A 125 -14.08 -7.17 2.49
N LEU A 126 -13.40 -7.48 1.38
CA LEU A 126 -13.21 -8.86 0.96
C LEU A 126 -12.35 -9.65 1.97
N LEU A 127 -11.27 -9.06 2.51
CA LEU A 127 -10.49 -9.67 3.59
C LEU A 127 -11.35 -9.96 4.83
N ALA A 128 -12.20 -9.02 5.23
CA ALA A 128 -13.09 -9.17 6.38
C ALA A 128 -14.12 -10.30 6.19
N LEU A 129 -14.68 -10.40 4.97
CA LEU A 129 -15.60 -11.48 4.61
C LEU A 129 -14.88 -12.83 4.55
N ASN A 130 -13.65 -12.86 4.04
CA ASN A 130 -12.82 -14.06 3.85
C ASN A 130 -12.26 -14.66 5.12
N GLU A 131 -11.95 -13.87 6.15
CA GLU A 131 -11.46 -14.40 7.44
C GLU A 131 -12.37 -15.51 8.00
N ASN A 132 -13.65 -15.51 7.63
CA ASN A 132 -14.63 -16.46 8.12
C ASN A 132 -15.02 -17.54 7.10
N ALA A 133 -14.53 -17.44 5.86
CA ALA A 133 -14.77 -18.45 4.84
C ALA A 133 -13.69 -19.53 4.97
N VAL A 134 -14.07 -20.72 5.44
CA VAL A 134 -13.20 -21.91 5.60
C VAL A 134 -12.67 -22.45 4.25
N GLN A 135 -12.77 -21.69 3.16
CA GLN A 135 -12.32 -22.10 1.82
C GLN A 135 -11.53 -21.00 1.11
N ILE A 136 -10.25 -21.31 0.87
CA ILE A 136 -9.20 -20.51 0.24
C ILE A 136 -9.44 -20.45 -1.29
N GLY A 137 -10.52 -19.79 -1.72
CA GLY A 137 -10.89 -19.65 -3.13
C GLY A 137 -11.09 -18.21 -3.61
N GLN A 138 -11.09 -17.21 -2.71
CA GLN A 138 -11.47 -15.82 -3.01
C GLN A 138 -10.29 -14.89 -3.33
N ASP A 139 -9.04 -15.34 -3.17
CA ASP A 139 -7.85 -14.51 -3.43
C ASP A 139 -7.72 -14.12 -4.91
N ALA A 140 -8.17 -14.97 -5.84
CA ALA A 140 -8.12 -14.70 -7.29
C ALA A 140 -9.07 -13.56 -7.72
N GLN A 141 -10.22 -13.43 -7.06
CA GLN A 141 -11.16 -12.32 -7.32
C GLN A 141 -10.63 -11.01 -6.77
N LEU A 142 -9.94 -11.04 -5.63
CA LEU A 142 -9.27 -9.89 -5.03
C LEU A 142 -8.23 -9.33 -6.01
N VAL A 143 -7.35 -10.20 -6.51
CA VAL A 143 -6.29 -9.84 -7.48
C VAL A 143 -6.88 -9.28 -8.77
N THR A 144 -7.98 -9.86 -9.27
CA THR A 144 -8.63 -9.40 -10.51
C THR A 144 -9.31 -8.03 -10.33
N ALA A 145 -10.04 -7.82 -9.23
CA ALA A 145 -10.67 -6.55 -8.91
C ALA A 145 -9.62 -5.45 -8.65
N LEU A 146 -8.51 -5.80 -8.00
CA LEU A 146 -7.36 -4.93 -7.77
C LEU A 146 -6.69 -4.52 -9.09
N GLN A 147 -6.44 -5.47 -10.00
CA GLN A 147 -5.87 -5.21 -11.32
C GLN A 147 -6.76 -4.28 -12.16
N GLN A 148 -8.07 -4.51 -12.18
CA GLN A 148 -9.02 -3.67 -12.92
C GLN A 148 -9.07 -2.24 -12.37
N ALA A 149 -9.03 -2.08 -11.05
CA ALA A 149 -9.15 -0.77 -10.45
C ALA A 149 -7.83 0.02 -10.45
N VAL A 150 -6.67 -0.68 -10.40
CA VAL A 150 -5.37 -0.06 -10.69
C VAL A 150 -5.29 0.38 -12.15
N ALA A 151 -5.79 -0.42 -13.11
CA ALA A 151 -5.86 0.00 -14.51
C ALA A 151 -6.71 1.27 -14.70
N GLY A 152 -7.85 1.38 -13.99
CA GLY A 152 -8.69 2.58 -14.00
C GLY A 152 -8.02 3.80 -13.33
N GLY A 153 -7.34 3.59 -12.19
CA GLY A 153 -6.63 4.65 -11.46
C GLY A 153 -5.37 5.17 -12.18
N LEU A 154 -4.66 4.30 -12.90
CA LEU A 154 -3.51 4.67 -13.73
C LEU A 154 -3.92 5.44 -14.99
N ALA A 155 -5.04 5.07 -15.63
CA ALA A 155 -5.55 5.77 -16.81
C ALA A 155 -6.02 7.20 -16.50
N GLY A 156 -6.62 7.43 -15.31
CA GLY A 156 -7.08 8.76 -14.89
C GLY A 156 -5.95 9.73 -14.52
N GLY A 157 -4.75 9.24 -14.19
CA GLY A 157 -3.57 10.05 -13.86
C GLY A 157 -2.70 10.44 -15.06
N LEU A 158 -2.93 9.84 -16.23
CA LEU A 158 -2.19 10.11 -17.47
C LEU A 158 -2.92 11.09 -18.41
N ALA A 159 -4.13 11.54 -18.05
CA ALA A 159 -4.96 12.41 -18.89
C ALA A 159 -4.77 13.92 -18.63
N THR A 160 -3.76 14.31 -17.86
CA THR A 160 -3.39 15.72 -17.64
C THR A 160 -1.92 15.93 -17.96
N GLU A 161 -1.58 15.93 -19.25
CA GLU A 161 -0.46 16.66 -19.84
C GLU A 161 -0.92 17.30 -21.15
#